data_AF-A0A7S3NFL7-F1
#
_entry.id   AF-A0A7S3NFL7-F1
#
_cell.length_a   1.000
_cell.length_b   1.000
_cell.length_c   1.000
_cell.angle_alpha   90.00
_cell.angle_beta   90.00
_cell.angle_gamma   90.00
#
_symmetry.space_group_name_H-M   'P 1'
#
loop_
_entity.id
_entity.type
_entity.pdbx_description
1 polymer ?
#
loop_
_entity_poly.entity_id
_entity_poly.type
_entity_poly.pdbx_seq_one_letter_code
_entity_poly.pdbx_strand_id
1 'polypeptide(L)'
;MKNLGHDFKVDIWALGILFCNMVSGIIPNTKEKLKSVFKIIADEVFAKDLITSLLQIHPESRPSIDTVKSHKFFESIDWDKVKNREYKPFFVPNLEAGANG
;
A
#
# COMPACT_ATOMS: atom_id res chain seq x y z
N MET A 1 2.78 29.10 -13.53
CA MET A 1 3.90 28.20 -13.15
C MET A 1 3.34 26.78 -13.10
N LYS A 2 3.95 25.82 -13.82
CA LYS A 2 3.40 24.47 -14.04
C LYS A 2 3.80 23.53 -12.88
N ASN A 3 2.85 23.15 -12.03
CA ASN A 3 2.94 21.99 -11.12
C ASN A 3 2.29 20.77 -11.79
N LEU A 4 2.92 20.23 -12.83
CA LEU A 4 2.40 19.09 -13.59
C LEU A 4 3.44 17.96 -13.59
N GLY A 5 3.24 16.96 -12.73
CA GLY A 5 3.83 15.62 -12.93
C GLY A 5 4.69 15.03 -11.81
N HIS A 6 5.01 15.75 -10.73
CA HIS A 6 5.98 15.27 -9.73
C HIS A 6 5.38 14.48 -8.54
N ASP A 7 4.05 14.38 -8.44
CA ASP A 7 3.37 14.04 -7.16
C ASP A 7 2.80 12.62 -7.12
N PHE A 8 2.07 12.22 -8.17
CA PHE A 8 1.32 10.95 -8.17
C PHE A 8 2.19 9.68 -8.05
N LYS A 9 3.38 9.67 -8.65
CA LYS A 9 4.28 8.50 -8.56
C LYS A 9 4.89 8.34 -7.17
N VAL A 10 4.95 9.41 -6.38
CA VAL A 10 5.38 9.35 -4.98
C VAL A 10 4.31 8.65 -4.14
N ASP A 11 3.02 8.92 -4.40
CA ASP A 11 1.92 8.21 -3.73
C ASP A 11 1.93 6.71 -4.01
N ILE A 12 2.22 6.30 -5.25
CA ILE A 12 2.35 4.88 -5.62
C ILE A 12 3.48 4.20 -4.84
N TRP A 13 4.60 4.90 -4.61
CA TRP A 13 5.67 4.39 -3.77
C TRP A 13 5.26 4.32 -2.29
N ALA A 14 4.64 5.37 -1.77
CA ALA A 14 4.15 5.42 -0.40
C ALA A 14 3.14 4.29 -0.12
N LEU A 15 2.28 3.97 -1.08
CA LEU A 15 1.37 2.83 -1.04
C LEU A 15 2.14 1.51 -0.91
N GLY A 16 3.21 1.32 -1.69
CA GLY A 16 4.09 0.14 -1.55
C GLY A 16 4.71 0.02 -0.16
N ILE A 17 5.18 1.12 0.42
CA ILE A 17 5.71 1.15 1.79
C ILE A 17 4.62 0.84 2.84
N LEU A 18 3.39 1.30 2.61
CA LEU A 18 2.27 0.97 3.48
C LEU A 18 1.94 -0.53 3.43
N PHE A 19 1.88 -1.13 2.24
CA PHE A 19 1.68 -2.58 2.11
C PHE A 19 2.79 -3.40 2.76
N CYS A 20 4.04 -2.99 2.59
CA CYS A 20 5.18 -3.54 3.31
C CYS A 20 4.95 -3.56 4.83
N ASN A 21 4.50 -2.44 5.40
CA ASN A 21 4.23 -2.33 6.82
C ASN A 21 3.05 -3.22 7.25
N MET A 22 1.94 -3.21 6.51
CA MET A 22 0.78 -4.05 6.83
C MET A 22 1.09 -5.55 6.80
N VAL A 23 1.95 -5.99 5.88
CA VAL A 23 2.37 -7.40 5.77
C VAL A 23 3.39 -7.78 6.85
N SER A 24 4.38 -6.93 7.10
CA SER A 24 5.50 -7.27 7.98
C SER A 24 5.29 -6.86 9.44
N GLY A 25 4.38 -5.95 9.73
CA GLY A 25 4.24 -5.26 11.01
C GLY A 25 5.39 -4.29 11.32
N ILE A 26 6.27 -4.00 10.35
CA ILE A 26 7.48 -3.20 10.54
C ILE A 26 7.37 -1.92 9.72
N ILE A 27 7.59 -0.78 10.39
CA ILE A 27 7.78 0.52 9.73
C ILE A 27 9.23 0.60 9.21
N PRO A 28 9.48 0.60 7.88
CA PRO A 28 10.83 0.55 7.33
C PRO A 28 11.51 1.94 7.33
N ASN A 29 11.71 2.52 8.51
CA ASN A 29 12.32 3.85 8.68
C ASN A 29 13.86 3.84 8.65
N THR A 30 14.50 2.67 8.57
CA THR A 30 15.95 2.50 8.43
C THR A 30 16.28 1.52 7.30
N LYS A 31 17.53 1.54 6.81
CA LYS A 31 18.00 0.63 5.76
C LYS A 31 17.94 -0.84 6.22
N GLU A 32 18.24 -1.12 7.48
CA GLU A 32 18.22 -2.46 8.08
C GLU A 32 16.79 -3.01 8.14
N LYS A 33 15.83 -2.17 8.58
CA LYS A 33 14.41 -2.55 8.61
C LYS A 33 13.88 -2.75 7.20
N LEU A 34 14.26 -1.89 6.26
CA LEU A 34 13.88 -2.03 4.85
C LEU A 34 14.38 -3.38 4.27
N LYS A 35 15.62 -3.78 4.55
CA LYS A 35 16.14 -5.10 4.16
C LYS A 35 15.35 -6.25 4.79
N SER A 36 14.97 -6.12 6.06
CA SER A 36 14.20 -7.15 6.79
C SER A 36 12.80 -7.32 6.20
N VAL A 37 12.14 -6.21 5.88
CA VAL A 37 10.84 -6.18 5.19
C VAL A 37 10.92 -6.84 3.82
N PHE A 38 11.94 -6.50 3.00
CA PHE A 38 12.11 -7.12 1.69
C PHE A 38 12.37 -8.63 1.78
N LYS A 39 13.07 -9.10 2.82
CA LYS A 39 13.25 -10.53 3.06
C LYS A 39 11.92 -11.22 3.35
N ILE A 40 11.09 -10.65 4.21
CA ILE A 40 9.74 -11.17 4.52
C ILE A 40 8.89 -11.26 3.25
N ILE A 41 8.93 -10.23 2.42
CA ILE A 41 8.16 -10.19 1.16
C ILE A 41 8.69 -11.21 0.14
N ALA A 42 9.99 -11.51 0.16
CA ALA A 42 10.60 -12.45 -0.77
C ALA A 42 10.11 -13.91 -0.55
N ASP A 43 9.82 -14.29 0.69
CA ASP A 43 9.43 -15.64 1.12
C ASP A 43 7.93 -15.97 0.85
N GLU A 44 7.45 -15.66 -0.35
CA GLU A 44 6.11 -16.03 -0.88
C GLU A 44 4.89 -15.39 -0.22
N VAL A 45 4.93 -14.08 0.02
CA VAL A 45 3.70 -13.34 0.39
C VAL A 45 2.79 -13.19 -0.83
N PHE A 46 1.48 -13.41 -0.66
CA PHE A 46 0.44 -13.17 -1.69
C PHE A 46 0.47 -11.75 -2.31
N ALA A 47 1.08 -10.79 -1.60
CA ALA A 47 1.24 -9.39 -2.01
C ALA A 47 2.55 -9.10 -2.73
N LYS A 48 3.47 -10.07 -2.85
CA LYS A 48 4.85 -9.86 -3.34
C LYS A 48 4.88 -9.16 -4.68
N ASP A 49 4.14 -9.67 -5.66
CA ASP A 49 4.10 -9.15 -7.02
C ASP A 49 3.64 -7.68 -7.05
N LEU A 50 2.53 -7.39 -6.36
CA LEU A 50 2.01 -6.03 -6.20
C LEU A 50 3.06 -5.11 -5.59
N ILE A 51 3.61 -5.48 -4.43
CA ILE A 51 4.57 -4.63 -3.70
C ILE A 51 5.82 -4.36 -4.55
N THR A 52 6.33 -5.38 -5.25
CA THR A 52 7.49 -5.20 -6.15
C THR A 52 7.17 -4.25 -7.30
N SER A 53 5.96 -4.27 -7.85
CA SER A 53 5.54 -3.33 -8.91
C SER A 53 5.43 -1.87 -8.41
N LEU A 54 5.03 -1.67 -7.15
CA LEU A 54 4.89 -0.34 -6.54
C LEU A 54 6.24 0.28 -6.17
N LEU A 55 7.19 -0.54 -5.71
CA LEU A 55 8.49 -0.12 -5.19
C LEU A 55 9.60 -0.11 -6.26
N GLN A 56 9.25 0.29 -7.49
CA GLN A 56 10.24 0.52 -8.54
C GLN A 56 11.06 1.78 -8.23
N ILE A 57 12.39 1.63 -8.28
CA ILE A 57 13.35 2.73 -8.04
C ILE A 57 13.03 3.91 -8.95
N HIS A 58 12.84 3.61 -10.23
CA HIS A 58 12.45 4.52 -11.30
C HIS A 58 10.96 4.87 -11.21
N PRO A 59 10.57 6.14 -10.95
CA PRO A 59 9.16 6.55 -10.85
C PRO A 59 8.32 6.23 -12.10
N GLU A 60 8.93 6.33 -13.27
CA GLU A 60 8.35 6.01 -14.58
C GLU A 60 7.99 4.53 -14.74
N SER A 61 8.69 3.65 -14.04
CA SER A 61 8.42 2.20 -14.05
C SER A 61 7.30 1.80 -13.09
N ARG A 62 6.82 2.71 -12.23
CA ARG A 62 5.72 2.43 -11.31
C ARG A 62 4.39 2.44 -12.08
N PRO A 63 3.41 1.59 -11.71
CA PRO A 63 2.11 1.54 -12.36
C PRO A 63 1.30 2.84 -12.21
N SER A 64 0.25 3.00 -13.02
CA SER A 64 -0.81 3.98 -12.75
C SER A 64 -1.76 3.43 -11.68
N ILE A 65 -2.61 4.28 -11.09
CA ILE A 65 -3.59 3.81 -10.09
C ILE A 65 -4.57 2.81 -10.71
N ASP A 66 -4.94 3.00 -11.99
CA ASP A 66 -5.84 2.08 -12.68
C ASP A 66 -5.20 0.71 -12.88
N THR A 67 -3.90 0.67 -13.20
CA THR A 67 -3.12 -0.58 -13.23
C THR A 67 -3.04 -1.23 -11.84
N VAL A 68 -2.82 -0.44 -10.77
CA VAL A 68 -2.82 -0.96 -9.38
C VAL A 68 -4.18 -1.57 -9.05
N LYS A 69 -5.29 -0.86 -9.33
CA LYS A 69 -6.66 -1.32 -9.07
C LYS A 69 -7.03 -2.60 -9.82
N SER A 70 -6.44 -2.80 -10.99
CA SER A 70 -6.68 -3.96 -11.85
C SER A 70 -5.74 -5.13 -11.55
N HIS A 71 -4.81 -4.98 -10.60
CA HIS A 71 -3.85 -6.01 -10.24
C HIS A 71 -4.55 -7.22 -9.61
N LYS A 72 -4.03 -8.43 -9.85
CA LYS A 72 -4.61 -9.70 -9.36
C LYS A 72 -4.85 -9.72 -7.84
N PHE A 73 -3.99 -9.03 -7.09
CA PHE A 73 -4.17 -8.81 -5.65
C PHE A 73 -5.56 -8.28 -5.27
N PHE A 74 -6.17 -7.45 -6.11
CA PHE A 74 -7.48 -6.84 -5.90
C PHE A 74 -8.59 -7.49 -6.75
N GLU A 75 -8.38 -8.71 -7.29
CA GLU A 75 -9.34 -9.36 -8.21
C GLU A 75 -10.75 -9.54 -7.60
N SER A 76 -10.83 -9.65 -6.27
CA SER A 76 -12.10 -9.80 -5.53
C SER A 76 -12.72 -8.47 -5.09
N ILE A 77 -12.08 -7.34 -5.38
CA ILE A 77 -12.52 -6.01 -4.93
C ILE A 77 -13.35 -5.32 -6.00
N ASP A 78 -14.60 -5.05 -5.65
CA ASP A 78 -15.47 -4.09 -6.33
C ASP A 78 -15.14 -2.66 -5.89
N TRP A 79 -14.58 -1.85 -6.79
CA TRP A 79 -14.17 -0.47 -6.50
C TRP A 79 -15.32 0.51 -6.32
N ASP A 80 -16.50 0.23 -6.88
CA ASP A 80 -17.69 1.05 -6.66
C ASP A 80 -18.21 0.86 -5.24
N LYS A 81 -18.20 -0.38 -4.74
CA LYS A 81 -18.49 -0.68 -3.32
C LYS A 81 -17.50 -0.01 -2.37
N VAL A 82 -16.22 0.03 -2.72
CA VAL A 82 -15.22 0.77 -1.92
C VAL A 82 -15.59 2.25 -1.85
N LYS A 83 -15.89 2.87 -3.00
CA LYS A 83 -16.25 4.28 -3.11
C LYS A 83 -17.52 4.61 -2.32
N ASN A 84 -18.52 3.74 -2.38
CA ASN A 84 -19.79 3.88 -1.68
C ASN A 84 -19.74 3.44 -0.20
N ARG A 85 -18.58 2.99 0.30
CA ARG A 85 -18.37 2.51 1.67
C ARG A 85 -19.29 1.34 2.05
N GLU A 86 -19.52 0.43 1.10
CA GLU A 86 -20.41 -0.71 1.26
C GLU A 86 -19.74 -1.94 1.90
N TYR A 87 -18.40 -1.97 1.95
CA TYR A 87 -17.68 -3.02 2.68
C TYR A 87 -17.79 -2.81 4.19
N LYS A 88 -18.17 -3.87 4.90
CA LYS A 88 -18.09 -3.90 6.37
C LYS A 88 -16.62 -3.98 6.79
N PRO A 89 -16.10 -3.02 7.57
CA PRO A 89 -14.73 -3.08 8.08
C PRO A 89 -14.58 -4.25 9.05
N PHE A 90 -13.45 -4.96 8.96
CA PHE A 90 -13.14 -6.06 9.87
C PHE A 90 -12.88 -5.59 11.31
N PHE A 91 -12.43 -4.34 11.47
CA PHE A 91 -12.16 -3.71 12.75
C PHE A 91 -12.89 -2.37 12.84
N VAL A 92 -13.68 -2.19 13.91
CA VAL A 92 -14.33 -0.92 14.26
C VAL A 92 -13.78 -0.49 15.62
N PRO A 93 -13.02 0.62 15.70
CA PRO A 93 -12.47 1.10 16.97
C PRO A 93 -13.59 1.49 17.96
N ASN A 94 -13.41 1.19 19.24
CA ASN A 94 -14.28 1.73 20.29
C ASN A 94 -13.82 3.15 20.63
N LEU A 95 -14.67 4.14 20.34
CA LEU A 95 -14.34 5.56 20.50
C LEU A 95 -14.45 6.05 21.95
N GLU A 96 -15.09 5.29 22.85
CA GLU A 96 -15.25 5.71 24.25
C GLU A 96 -13.97 5.55 25.08
N ALA A 97 -13.01 4.74 24.63
CA ALA A 97 -11.77 4.49 25.35
C ALA A 97 -10.70 5.59 25.19
N GLY A 98 -10.89 6.55 24.26
CA GLY A 98 -9.90 7.57 23.92
C GLY A 98 -10.11 8.95 24.55
N ALA A 99 -11.17 9.14 25.33
CA ALA A 99 -11.51 10.46 25.91
C ALA A 99 -10.97 10.69 27.33
N ASN A 100 -10.31 9.70 27.95
CA ASN A 100 -9.80 9.76 29.32
C ASN A 100 -8.30 9.42 29.39
N GLY A 101 -7.45 10.17 28.67
CA GLY A 101 -5.99 10.03 28.70
C GLY A 101 -5.30 11.38 28.67
#